data_AF-A0A972HKV3-F1
#
_entry.id   AF-A0A972HKV3-F1
#
_cell.length_a   1.000
_cell.length_b   1.000
_cell.length_c   1.000
_cell.angle_alpha   90.00
_cell.angle_beta   90.00
_cell.angle_gamma   90.00
#
_symmetry.space_group_name_H-M   'P 1'
#
loop_
_entity.id
_entity.type
_entity.pdbx_description
1 polymer ?
#
loop_
_entity_poly.entity_id
_entity_poly.type
_entity_poly.pdbx_seq_one_letter_code
_entity_poly.pdbx_strand_id
1 'polypeptide(L)' 'MPIKKRLTEFLDEHGVKYIIMVHSRAYTAQELAATLHVPGKKFAKTVILKPK' A
#
# COMPACT_ATOMS: atom_id res chain seq x y z
N MET A 1 -8.96 -4.69 -5.98
CA MET A 1 -8.89 -5.79 -4.98
C MET A 1 -9.44 -5.25 -3.67
N PRO A 2 -10.32 -5.97 -2.96
CA PRO A 2 -10.81 -5.52 -1.66
C PRO A 2 -9.67 -5.57 -0.63
N ILE A 3 -9.61 -4.57 0.25
CA ILE A 3 -8.67 -4.57 1.39
C ILE A 3 -9.06 -5.72 2.33
N LYS A 4 -8.07 -6.44 2.85
CA LYS A 4 -8.32 -7.56 3.77
C LYS A 4 -8.89 -7.03 5.08
N LYS A 5 -10.05 -7.55 5.51
CA LYS A 5 -10.72 -7.19 6.77
C LYS A 5 -9.80 -7.28 8.00
N ARG A 6 -9.01 -8.35 8.10
CA ARG A 6 -8.02 -8.53 9.18
C ARG A 6 -6.99 -7.38 9.27
N LEU A 7 -6.63 -6.75 8.15
CA LEU A 7 -5.67 -5.65 8.16
C LEU A 7 -6.31 -4.37 8.73
N THR A 8 -7.53 -4.04 8.31
CA THR A 8 -8.23 -2.84 8.82
C THR A 8 -8.52 -2.99 10.31
N GLU A 9 -9.02 -4.15 10.74
CA GLU A 9 -9.29 -4.43 12.17
C GLU A 9 -8.02 -4.25 13.02
N PHE A 10 -6.89 -4.81 12.58
CA PHE A 10 -5.62 -4.64 13.27
C PHE A 10 -5.19 -3.16 13.39
N LEU A 11 -5.33 -2.38 12.32
CA LEU A 11 -4.99 -0.96 12.33
C LEU A 11 -5.94 -0.13 13.22
N ASP A 12 -7.24 -0.45 13.18
CA ASP A 12 -8.28 0.19 13.96
C ASP A 12 -8.07 -0.06 15.47
N GLU A 13 -7.80 -1.31 15.87
CA GLU A 13 -7.51 -1.70 17.26
C GLU A 13 -6.30 -0.96 17.84
N HIS A 14 -5.31 -0.62 17.01
CA HIS A 14 -4.11 0.11 17.41
C HIS A 14 -4.24 1.64 17.24
N GLY A 15 -5.40 2.14 16.81
CA GLY A 15 -5.65 3.57 16.60
C GLY A 15 -4.77 4.19 15.50
N VAL A 16 -4.31 3.40 14.54
CA VAL A 16 -3.46 3.89 13.44
C VAL A 16 -4.31 4.63 12.43
N LYS A 17 -3.96 5.87 12.11
CA LYS A 17 -4.65 6.66 11.08
C LYS A 17 -4.30 6.15 9.68
N TYR A 18 -5.30 5.87 8.87
CA TYR A 18 -5.14 5.52 7.45
C TYR A 18 -6.30 6.05 6.60
N ILE A 19 -6.09 6.05 5.28
CA ILE A 19 -7.14 6.30 4.29
C ILE A 19 -7.15 5.16 3.27
N ILE A 20 -8.31 4.90 2.68
CA ILE A 20 -8.48 3.93 1.61
C ILE A 20 -8.60 4.67 0.28
N MET A 21 -7.70 4.39 -0.66
CA MET A 21 -7.70 5.02 -1.99
C MET A 21 -7.98 3.99 -3.07
N VAL A 22 -9.10 4.14 -3.76
CA VAL A 22 -9.45 3.32 -4.93
C VAL A 22 -8.78 3.91 -6.18
N HIS A 23 -8.10 3.08 -6.95
CA HIS A 23 -7.40 3.47 -8.17
C HIS A 23 -7.48 2.34 -9.22
N SER A 24 -7.24 2.70 -10.48
CA SER A 24 -7.09 1.73 -11.58
C SER A 24 -5.88 0.83 -11.35
N ARG A 25 -5.86 -0.38 -11.92
CA ARG A 25 -4.72 -1.29 -11.75
C ARG A 25 -3.43 -0.66 -12.28
N ALA A 26 -2.39 -0.70 -11.45
CA ALA A 26 -1.02 -0.37 -11.80
C ALA A 26 -0.12 -1.57 -11.47
N TYR A 27 0.87 -1.88 -12.31
CA TYR A 27 1.66 -3.11 -12.19
C TYR A 27 3.04 -2.83 -11.60
N THR A 28 3.55 -1.61 -11.75
CA THR A 28 4.81 -1.18 -11.17
C THR A 28 4.60 -0.20 -10.01
N ALA A 29 5.57 -0.14 -9.10
CA ALA A 29 5.50 0.78 -7.96
C ALA A 29 5.54 2.25 -8.41
N GLN A 30 6.25 2.56 -9.50
CA GLN A 30 6.31 3.92 -10.02
C GLN A 30 5.00 4.33 -10.70
N GLU A 31 4.36 3.44 -11.46
CA GLU A 31 3.01 3.67 -12.00
C GLU A 31 1.98 3.91 -10.89
N LEU A 32 2.04 3.11 -9.82
CA LEU A 32 1.13 3.25 -8.69
C LEU A 32 1.34 4.59 -7.98
N ALA A 33 2.60 4.99 -7.76
CA ALA A 33 2.93 6.29 -7.16
C ALA A 33 2.38 7.45 -8.02
N ALA A 34 2.57 7.41 -9.33
CA ALA A 34 2.03 8.41 -10.26
C ALA A 34 0.49 8.46 -10.24
N THR A 35 -0.16 7.29 -10.24
CA THR A 35 -1.64 7.17 -10.21
C THR A 35 -2.22 7.76 -8.91
N LEU A 36 -1.53 7.57 -7.79
CA LEU A 36 -1.92 8.12 -6.49
C LEU A 36 -1.43 9.56 -6.26
N HIS A 37 -0.76 10.17 -7.24
CA HIS A 37 -0.17 11.50 -7.13
C HIS A 37 0.85 11.63 -5.96
N VAL A 38 1.54 10.53 -5.65
CA VAL A 38 2.57 10.47 -4.61
C VAL A 38 3.96 10.48 -5.27
N PRO A 39 4.93 11.25 -4.77
CA PRO A 39 6.30 11.18 -5.27
C PRO A 39 6.87 9.76 -5.15
N GLY A 40 7.41 9.20 -6.23
CA GLY A 40 7.95 7.83 -6.25
C GLY A 40 8.97 7.54 -5.14
N LYS A 41 9.78 8.54 -4.75
CA LYS A 41 10.74 8.43 -3.64
C LYS A 41 10.11 8.26 -2.25
N LYS A 42 8.83 8.61 -2.09
CA LYS A 42 8.06 8.44 -0.84
C LYS A 42 7.22 7.17 -0.86
N PHE A 43 7.12 6.50 -2.02
CA PHE A 43 6.35 5.27 -2.15
C PHE A 43 7.18 4.07 -1.65
N ALA A 44 6.64 3.33 -0.70
CA ALA A 44 7.30 2.15 -0.15
C ALA A 44 6.90 0.88 -0.92
N LYS A 45 7.88 0.11 -1.40
CA LYS A 45 7.69 -1.22 -1.98
C LYS A 45 8.48 -2.25 -1.15
N THR A 46 7.80 -3.30 -0.71
CA THR A 46 8.44 -4.41 0.03
C THR A 46 9.19 -5.34 -0.92
N VAL A 47 10.40 -5.76 -0.52
CA VAL A 47 11.18 -6.83 -1.16
C VAL A 47 11.33 -7.96 -0.15
N ILE A 48 10.99 -9.19 -0.56
CA ILE A 48 11.14 -10.39 0.27
C ILE A 48 12.33 -11.18 -0.27
N LEU A 49 13.31 -11.44 0.59
CA LEU A 49 14.51 -12.20 0.27
C LEU A 49 14.47 -13.54 1.01
N LYS A 50 15.02 -14.58 0.40
CA LYS A 50 15.32 -15.84 1.09
C LYS A 50 16.77 -15.76 1.59
N PRO A 51 17.06 -16.03 2.88
CA PRO A 51 18.42 -16.11 3.36
C PRO A 51 19.17 -17.28 2.70
N LYS A 52 20.50 -17.16 2.63
CA LYS A 52 21.38 -18.26 2.20
C LYS A 52 21.50 -19.31 3.30
#